data_AF-A0A6V8HAR6-F1
#
_entry.id   AF-A0A6V8HAR6-F1
#
_cell.length_a   1.000
_cell.length_b   1.000
_cell.length_c   1.000
_cell.angle_alpha   90.00
_cell.angle_beta   90.00
_cell.angle_gamma   90.00
#
_symmetry.space_group_name_H-M   'P 1'
#
loop_
_entity.id
_entity.type
_entity.pdbx_description
1 polymer ?
#
loop_
_entity_poly.entity_id
_entity_poly.type
_entity_poly.pdbx_seq_one_letter_code
_entity_poly.pdbx_strand_id
1 'polypeptide(L)'
;MLTSAFNSSQSNPSPLISSGTPDIKATGLNTPTMSLVHLAHMCSHLNNVTKARLGLTSIVDTKMHRNLILAMQQQGLIGSIVRGGRSPPPPHLLLGQPTATSAADASAAAGASGVIETEPVTQANIASRRLWLGLKYWQSEPVLGKITPVSKPTRRIIMDLPALRRVIRGSRSGTVDGLRSPGECLFLSTDHGILEARQCVEKKIGGVVLCRVE
;
A
#
# COMPACT_ATOMS: atom_id res chain seq x y z
N MET A 1 -79.72 30.97 8.06
CA MET A 1 -79.11 30.26 9.21
C MET A 1 -77.69 29.89 8.81
N LEU A 2 -76.74 30.16 9.72
CA LEU A 2 -75.28 29.94 9.61
C LEU A 2 -74.93 28.50 9.17
N THR A 3 -73.81 28.18 8.50
CA THR A 3 -72.39 28.14 8.98
C THR A 3 -71.48 27.71 7.80
N SER A 4 -70.46 28.49 7.42
CA SER A 4 -69.00 28.33 7.64
C SER A 4 -68.25 27.14 6.98
N ALA A 5 -67.29 27.53 6.11
CA ALA A 5 -65.90 27.07 5.97
C ALA A 5 -65.58 25.59 5.61
N PHE A 6 -64.85 25.37 4.51
CA PHE A 6 -63.39 25.12 4.53
C PHE A 6 -62.84 24.92 3.10
N ASN A 7 -61.69 25.55 2.84
CA ASN A 7 -60.90 25.49 1.60
C ASN A 7 -59.98 24.26 1.62
N SER A 8 -59.82 23.53 0.52
CA SER A 8 -58.73 22.55 0.32
C SER A 8 -58.60 22.16 -1.16
N SER A 9 -57.63 22.78 -1.83
CA SER A 9 -57.10 22.39 -3.13
C SER A 9 -56.53 20.96 -3.08
N GLN A 10 -57.13 20.01 -3.80
CA GLN A 10 -56.54 18.70 -4.03
C GLN A 10 -55.64 18.75 -5.28
N SER A 11 -54.34 18.81 -5.03
CA SER A 11 -53.27 18.61 -6.00
C SER A 11 -53.10 17.12 -6.31
N ASN A 12 -53.05 16.76 -7.59
CA ASN A 12 -52.65 15.44 -8.08
C ASN A 12 -51.30 15.00 -7.48
N PRO A 13 -51.14 13.72 -7.07
CA PRO A 13 -49.86 13.22 -6.59
C PRO A 13 -48.91 12.94 -7.77
N SER A 14 -47.76 13.62 -7.76
CA SER A 14 -46.59 13.26 -8.56
C SER A 14 -46.06 11.87 -8.16
N PRO A 15 -45.48 11.09 -9.10
CA PRO A 15 -44.96 9.77 -8.78
C PRO A 15 -43.70 9.91 -7.91
N LEU A 16 -43.69 9.14 -6.81
CA LEU A 16 -42.53 8.94 -5.93
C LEU A 16 -41.40 8.29 -6.73
N ILE A 17 -40.38 9.09 -7.09
CA ILE A 17 -39.07 8.57 -7.49
C ILE A 17 -38.44 8.00 -6.23
N SER A 18 -38.61 6.69 -6.02
CA SER A 18 -37.83 5.92 -5.06
C SER A 18 -36.37 6.03 -5.46
N SER A 19 -35.58 6.75 -4.66
CA SER A 19 -34.13 6.80 -4.78
C SER A 19 -33.55 5.45 -4.38
N GLY A 20 -33.66 4.48 -5.28
CA GLY A 20 -32.92 3.23 -5.22
C GLY A 20 -31.44 3.58 -5.25
N THR A 21 -30.77 3.35 -4.14
CA THR A 21 -29.31 3.29 -4.08
C THR A 21 -28.88 2.30 -5.16
N PRO A 22 -28.01 2.67 -6.13
CA PRO A 22 -27.50 1.67 -7.03
C PRO A 22 -26.63 0.72 -6.21
N ASP A 23 -27.15 -0.49 -5.98
CA ASP A 23 -26.38 -1.66 -5.61
C ASP A 23 -25.27 -1.79 -6.65
N ILE A 24 -24.07 -1.35 -6.28
CA ILE A 24 -22.87 -1.53 -7.08
C ILE A 24 -22.61 -3.03 -7.09
N LYS A 25 -23.13 -3.68 -8.13
CA LYS A 25 -22.75 -5.04 -8.53
C LYS A 25 -21.23 -5.11 -8.47
N ALA A 26 -20.73 -5.99 -7.61
CA ALA A 26 -19.34 -6.41 -7.58
C ALA A 26 -18.99 -6.99 -8.96
N THR A 27 -18.52 -6.13 -9.86
CA THR A 27 -17.83 -6.55 -11.06
C THR A 27 -16.60 -7.32 -10.62
N GLY A 28 -16.42 -8.50 -11.20
CA GLY A 28 -15.33 -9.44 -10.91
C GLY A 28 -13.97 -8.86 -11.26
N LEU A 29 -13.52 -7.90 -10.46
CA LEU A 29 -12.14 -7.45 -10.42
C LEU A 29 -11.38 -8.51 -9.65
N ASN A 30 -10.36 -9.08 -10.29
CA ASN A 30 -9.27 -9.83 -9.67
C ASN A 30 -8.55 -8.91 -8.66
N THR A 31 -9.25 -8.55 -7.59
CA THR A 31 -8.66 -7.89 -6.44
C THR A 31 -7.79 -8.97 -5.79
N PRO A 32 -6.46 -8.78 -5.73
CA PRO A 32 -5.62 -9.76 -5.07
C PRO A 32 -6.20 -9.97 -3.67
N THR A 33 -6.42 -11.23 -3.26
CA THR A 33 -7.00 -11.58 -1.97
C THR A 33 -6.11 -11.02 -0.86
N MET A 34 -6.41 -9.79 -0.43
CA MET A 34 -5.57 -9.04 0.49
C MET A 34 -5.75 -9.59 1.90
N SER A 35 -4.71 -10.23 2.43
CA SER A 35 -4.60 -10.49 3.86
C SER A 35 -4.17 -9.19 4.56
N LEU A 36 -5.13 -8.37 4.98
CA LEU A 36 -4.85 -7.16 5.78
C LEU A 36 -4.17 -7.48 7.12
N VAL A 37 -4.24 -8.73 7.57
CA VAL A 37 -3.51 -9.22 8.76
C VAL A 37 -2.00 -9.20 8.49
N HIS A 38 -1.54 -9.76 7.36
CA HIS A 38 -0.12 -9.76 7.00
C HIS A 38 0.41 -8.34 6.77
N LEU A 39 -0.43 -7.44 6.24
CA LEU A 39 -0.09 -6.02 6.12
C LEU A 39 0.20 -5.42 7.50
N ALA A 40 -0.68 -5.64 8.48
CA ALA A 40 -0.48 -5.11 9.83
C ALA A 40 0.80 -5.65 10.48
N HIS A 41 1.10 -6.95 10.33
CA HIS A 41 2.36 -7.53 10.79
C HIS A 41 3.58 -6.93 10.10
N MET A 42 3.51 -6.73 8.78
CA MET A 42 4.59 -6.10 8.01
C MET A 42 4.84 -4.66 8.47
N CYS A 43 3.80 -3.83 8.62
CA CYS A 43 3.93 -2.47 9.12
C CYS A 43 4.54 -2.42 10.52
N SER A 44 4.10 -3.30 11.42
CA SER A 44 4.67 -3.40 12.77
C SER A 44 6.14 -3.83 12.75
N HIS A 45 6.48 -4.80 11.91
CA HIS A 45 7.87 -5.27 11.76
C HIS A 45 8.77 -4.15 11.26
N LEU A 46 8.37 -3.44 10.19
CA LEU A 46 9.13 -2.31 9.66
C LEU A 46 9.34 -1.20 10.68
N ASN A 47 8.30 -0.84 11.45
CA ASN A 47 8.43 0.14 12.54
C ASN A 47 9.41 -0.31 13.62
N ASN A 48 9.47 -1.59 13.95
CA ASN A 48 10.41 -2.11 14.94
C ASN A 48 11.85 -2.09 14.40
N VAL A 49 12.02 -2.43 13.12
CA VAL A 49 13.31 -2.44 12.44
C VAL A 49 13.88 -1.03 12.29
N THR A 50 13.06 -0.03 11.93
CA THR A 50 13.50 1.36 11.82
C THR A 50 13.87 1.94 13.18
N LYS A 51 13.12 1.62 14.23
CA LYS A 51 13.47 1.96 15.62
C LYS A 51 14.79 1.32 16.07
N ALA A 52 15.04 0.08 15.67
CA ALA A 52 16.27 -0.65 15.96
C ALA A 52 17.45 -0.22 15.07
N ARG A 53 17.25 0.70 14.11
CA ARG A 53 18.30 1.23 13.21
C ARG A 53 19.00 0.16 12.37
N LEU A 54 18.29 -0.89 11.98
CA LEU A 54 18.84 -1.94 11.12
C LEU A 54 18.91 -1.47 9.67
N GLY A 55 20.07 -1.62 9.03
CA GLY A 55 20.25 -1.28 7.60
C GLY A 55 19.52 -2.23 6.63
N LEU A 56 19.21 -3.44 7.09
CA LEU A 56 18.69 -4.51 6.26
C LEU A 56 17.69 -5.36 7.05
N THR A 57 16.61 -5.78 6.39
CA THR A 57 15.56 -6.59 7.01
C THR A 57 14.97 -7.59 6.03
N SER A 58 14.40 -8.68 6.55
CA SER A 58 13.66 -9.66 5.75
C SER A 58 12.17 -9.61 6.08
N ILE A 59 11.34 -9.76 5.05
CA ILE A 59 9.89 -9.95 5.16
C ILE A 59 9.46 -11.17 4.32
N VAL A 60 8.25 -11.66 4.56
CA VAL A 60 7.68 -12.78 3.79
C VAL A 60 7.44 -12.35 2.34
N ASP A 61 7.85 -13.20 1.39
CA ASP A 61 7.65 -12.96 -0.03
C ASP A 61 6.20 -13.22 -0.45
N THR A 62 5.39 -12.17 -0.46
CA THR A 62 4.02 -12.20 -0.99
C THR A 62 3.86 -11.15 -2.09
N LYS A 63 2.93 -11.39 -3.03
CA LYS A 63 2.63 -10.41 -4.09
C LYS A 63 2.22 -9.05 -3.53
N MET A 64 1.45 -9.05 -2.44
CA MET A 64 0.99 -7.83 -1.76
C MET A 64 2.17 -7.04 -1.17
N HIS A 65 3.01 -7.70 -0.37
CA HIS A 65 4.18 -7.05 0.23
C HIS A 65 5.12 -6.51 -0.85
N ARG A 66 5.42 -7.32 -1.87
CA ARG A 66 6.31 -6.93 -2.96
C ARG A 66 5.81 -5.67 -3.66
N ASN A 67 4.53 -5.63 -4.04
CA ASN A 67 3.95 -4.47 -4.74
C ASN A 67 3.95 -3.22 -3.85
N LEU A 68 3.65 -3.37 -2.56
CA LEU A 68 3.66 -2.26 -1.61
C LEU A 68 5.08 -1.70 -1.39
N ILE A 69 6.07 -2.57 -1.21
CA ILE A 69 7.47 -2.16 -1.06
C ILE A 69 8.00 -1.53 -2.36
N LEU A 70 7.63 -2.05 -3.53
CA LEU A 70 8.00 -1.43 -4.81
C LEU A 70 7.41 -0.02 -4.92
N ALA A 71 6.16 0.19 -4.52
CA ALA A 71 5.57 1.53 -4.45
C ALA A 71 6.32 2.43 -3.47
N MET A 72 6.72 1.93 -2.28
CA MET A 72 7.54 2.68 -1.32
C MET A 72 8.95 3.00 -1.84
N GLN A 73 9.55 2.11 -2.61
CA GLN A 73 10.85 2.32 -3.26
C GLN A 73 10.77 3.41 -4.33
N GLN A 74 9.69 3.41 -5.14
CA GLN A 74 9.43 4.47 -6.12
C GLN A 74 9.26 5.84 -5.48
N GLN A 75 8.68 5.91 -4.27
CA GLN A 75 8.59 7.14 -3.47
C GLN A 75 9.89 7.46 -2.70
N GLY A 76 10.94 6.66 -2.85
CA GLY A 76 12.25 6.89 -2.22
C GLY A 76 12.33 6.52 -0.74
N LEU A 77 11.28 5.95 -0.14
CA LEU A 77 11.23 5.57 1.28
C LEU A 77 12.11 4.34 1.60
N ILE A 78 12.22 3.41 0.65
CA ILE A 78 13.04 2.19 0.74
C ILE A 78 14.23 2.31 -0.21
N GLY A 79 15.39 1.75 0.19
CA GLY A 79 16.62 1.72 -0.60
C GLY A 79 16.56 0.73 -1.74
N SER A 80 16.49 -0.54 -1.39
CA SER A 80 16.50 -1.64 -2.34
C SER A 80 15.58 -2.76 -1.90
N ILE A 81 15.12 -3.54 -2.88
CA ILE A 81 14.30 -4.73 -2.68
C ILE A 81 14.94 -5.87 -3.47
N VAL A 82 15.23 -6.97 -2.78
CA VAL A 82 15.82 -8.17 -3.39
C VAL A 82 15.08 -9.40 -2.91
N ARG A 83 14.84 -10.34 -3.82
CA ARG A 83 14.33 -11.67 -3.47
C ARG A 83 15.49 -12.58 -3.11
N GLY A 84 15.40 -13.25 -1.97
CA GLY A 84 16.43 -14.17 -1.50
C GLY A 84 15.84 -15.32 -0.69
N GLY A 85 16.72 -16.17 -0.17
CA GLY A 85 16.35 -17.23 0.78
C GLY A 85 16.22 -16.72 2.22
N ARG A 86 16.32 -17.65 3.17
CA ARG A 86 16.30 -17.35 4.61
C ARG A 86 17.55 -16.65 5.12
N SER A 87 18.67 -16.79 4.40
CA SER A 87 19.92 -16.09 4.67
C SER A 87 19.93 -14.72 4.00
N PRO A 88 20.52 -13.68 4.65
CA PRO A 88 20.71 -12.39 4.00
C PRO A 88 21.54 -12.55 2.72
N PRO A 89 21.18 -11.83 1.65
CA PRO A 89 22.01 -11.79 0.45
C PRO A 89 23.31 -11.03 0.75
N PRO A 90 24.42 -11.35 0.06
CA PRO A 90 25.66 -10.59 0.17
C PRO A 90 25.42 -9.11 -0.16
N PRO A 91 26.01 -8.19 0.62
CA PRO A 91 25.94 -6.77 0.31
C PRO A 91 26.70 -6.48 -0.98
N HIS A 92 26.18 -5.55 -1.77
CA HIS A 92 26.86 -5.08 -2.96
C HIS A 92 28.13 -4.33 -2.57
N LEU A 93 29.27 -4.68 -3.17
CA LEU A 93 30.60 -4.19 -2.79
C LEU A 93 30.73 -2.66 -2.80
N LEU A 94 29.97 -1.95 -3.64
CA LEU A 94 30.02 -0.49 -3.78
C LEU A 94 28.89 0.25 -3.06
N LEU A 95 27.71 -0.37 -2.92
CA LEU A 95 26.49 0.30 -2.47
C LEU A 95 26.09 -0.14 -1.06
N GLY A 96 26.67 -1.22 -0.52
CA GLY A 96 26.30 -1.80 0.77
C GLY A 96 24.85 -2.33 0.82
N GLN A 97 24.13 -2.28 -0.30
CA GLN A 97 22.73 -2.69 -0.43
C GLN A 97 22.65 -4.20 -0.68
N PRO A 98 21.56 -4.87 -0.25
CA PRO A 98 21.33 -6.26 -0.64
C PRO A 98 21.34 -6.35 -2.17
N THR A 99 22.18 -7.23 -2.71
CA THR A 99 22.21 -7.55 -4.15
C THR A 99 21.52 -8.87 -4.40
N ALA A 100 20.99 -9.08 -5.61
CA ALA A 100 20.34 -10.32 -6.05
C ALA A 100 21.26 -11.57 -6.11
N THR A 101 22.47 -11.49 -5.55
CA THR A 101 23.45 -12.56 -5.58
C THR A 101 23.07 -13.65 -4.59
N SER A 102 22.86 -14.88 -5.09
CA SER A 102 22.80 -16.08 -4.26
C SER A 102 24.11 -16.24 -3.50
N ALA A 103 24.03 -16.43 -2.19
CA ALA A 103 25.20 -16.69 -1.34
C ALA A 103 25.97 -17.98 -1.73
N ALA A 104 25.39 -18.84 -2.57
CA ALA A 104 26.05 -20.05 -3.09
C ALA A 104 27.21 -19.75 -4.06
N ASP A 105 27.25 -18.55 -4.66
CA ASP A 105 28.17 -18.25 -5.77
C ASP A 105 29.18 -17.14 -5.43
N ALA A 106 29.26 -16.73 -4.16
CA ALA A 106 30.17 -15.67 -3.71
C ALA A 106 31.66 -16.00 -3.94
N SER A 107 32.00 -17.28 -4.13
CA SER A 107 33.36 -17.72 -4.50
C SER A 107 33.68 -17.65 -6.00
N ALA A 108 32.72 -17.26 -6.86
CA ALA A 108 32.90 -17.22 -8.32
C ALA A 108 32.77 -15.81 -8.94
N ALA A 109 32.45 -14.77 -8.16
CA ALA A 109 32.01 -13.48 -8.68
C ALA A 109 33.10 -12.39 -8.79
N ALA A 110 34.39 -12.75 -8.73
CA ALA A 110 35.49 -11.81 -9.00
C ALA A 110 35.71 -11.66 -10.52
N GLY A 111 34.73 -11.11 -11.26
CA GLY A 111 34.98 -10.69 -12.64
C GLY A 111 33.90 -10.96 -13.70
N ALA A 112 32.61 -10.93 -13.37
CA ALA A 112 31.57 -11.01 -14.41
C ALA A 112 30.46 -9.97 -14.18
N SER A 113 30.42 -8.95 -15.04
CA SER A 113 29.23 -8.14 -15.35
C SER A 113 28.17 -8.99 -16.07
N GLY A 114 27.75 -10.08 -15.45
CA GLY A 114 26.68 -10.97 -15.91
C GLY A 114 25.48 -10.81 -14.99
N VAL A 115 24.30 -10.64 -15.56
CA VAL A 115 23.02 -10.59 -14.85
C VAL A 115 22.93 -11.80 -13.94
N ILE A 116 23.01 -11.58 -12.63
CA ILE A 116 22.88 -12.65 -11.64
C ILE A 116 21.39 -12.98 -11.55
N GLU A 117 20.99 -14.03 -12.26
CA GLU A 117 19.62 -14.52 -12.24
C GLU A 117 19.31 -15.07 -10.86
N THR A 118 18.46 -14.36 -10.10
CA THR A 118 17.85 -14.93 -8.91
C THR A 118 17.19 -16.25 -9.28
N GLU A 119 17.54 -17.33 -8.57
CA GLU A 119 16.93 -18.65 -8.78
C GLU A 119 15.42 -18.52 -8.98
N PRO A 120 14.86 -19.11 -10.05
CA PRO A 120 13.45 -18.95 -10.36
C PRO A 120 12.60 -19.45 -9.20
N VAL A 121 11.53 -18.73 -8.89
CA VAL A 121 10.63 -19.10 -7.79
C VAL A 121 9.77 -20.28 -8.26
N THR A 122 10.03 -21.45 -7.69
CA THR A 122 9.33 -22.71 -7.95
C THR A 122 8.47 -23.11 -6.75
N GLN A 123 7.59 -24.11 -6.92
CA GLN A 123 6.76 -24.61 -5.82
C GLN A 123 7.59 -25.21 -4.67
N ALA A 124 8.77 -25.74 -4.96
CA ALA A 124 9.66 -26.30 -3.96
C ALA A 124 10.35 -25.24 -3.09
N ASN A 125 10.60 -24.04 -3.64
CA ASN A 125 11.36 -22.99 -2.95
C ASN A 125 10.50 -21.85 -2.40
N ILE A 126 9.25 -21.68 -2.84
CA ILE A 126 8.37 -20.56 -2.46
C ILE A 126 8.27 -20.35 -0.94
N ALA A 127 8.25 -21.43 -0.15
CA ALA A 127 8.12 -21.37 1.30
C ALA A 127 9.36 -20.82 2.00
N SER A 128 10.55 -20.96 1.42
CA SER A 128 11.81 -20.47 1.99
C SER A 128 12.18 -19.07 1.50
N ARG A 129 11.46 -18.53 0.49
CA ARG A 129 11.73 -17.21 -0.09
C ARG A 129 11.34 -16.08 0.85
N ARG A 130 12.20 -15.06 0.87
CA ARG A 130 12.01 -13.81 1.60
C ARG A 130 12.31 -12.63 0.70
N LEU A 131 11.68 -11.50 1.02
CA LEU A 131 12.03 -10.21 0.45
C LEU A 131 12.98 -9.52 1.44
N TRP A 132 14.20 -9.27 0.96
CA TRP A 132 15.22 -8.52 1.65
C TRP A 132 15.12 -7.05 1.26
N LEU A 133 15.02 -6.20 2.27
CA LEU A 133 14.84 -4.76 2.10
C LEU A 133 16.07 -4.04 2.62
N GLY A 134 16.62 -3.14 1.81
CA GLY A 134 17.60 -2.14 2.24
C GLY A 134 16.88 -0.91 2.77
N LEU A 135 17.09 -0.58 4.05
CA LEU A 135 16.50 0.60 4.68
C LEU A 135 17.46 1.79 4.56
N LYS A 136 16.88 3.00 4.42
CA LYS A 136 17.63 4.25 4.28
C LYS A 136 17.64 5.00 5.61
N TYR A 137 18.78 5.60 5.91
CA TYR A 137 18.98 6.48 7.06
C TYR A 137 19.68 7.74 6.57
N TRP A 138 19.24 8.90 7.06
CA TRP A 138 19.80 10.20 6.76
C TRP A 138 19.95 11.00 8.04
N GLN A 139 21.11 11.62 8.28
CA GLN A 139 21.38 12.39 9.51
C GLN A 139 21.06 11.62 10.81
N SER A 140 21.34 10.31 10.84
CA SER A 140 20.99 9.44 11.96
C SER A 140 19.48 9.34 12.24
N GLU A 141 18.61 9.61 11.28
CA GLU A 141 17.18 9.35 11.33
C GLU A 141 16.76 8.39 10.20
N PRO A 142 15.78 7.49 10.44
CA PRO A 142 15.26 6.64 9.38
C PRO A 142 14.47 7.46 8.36
N VAL A 143 14.73 7.27 7.06
CA VAL A 143 13.95 7.89 5.98
C VAL A 143 12.54 7.31 5.92
N LEU A 144 12.43 6.02 6.22
CA LEU A 144 11.14 5.36 6.41
C LEU A 144 10.63 5.67 7.81
N GLY A 145 9.72 6.64 7.91
CA GLY A 145 9.09 7.01 9.16
C GLY A 145 8.05 6.00 9.63
N LYS A 146 7.08 6.47 10.41
CA LYS A 146 6.09 5.60 11.06
C LYS A 146 5.07 5.10 10.06
N ILE A 147 4.97 3.78 9.92
CA ILE A 147 3.99 3.12 9.04
C ILE A 147 2.77 2.72 9.86
N THR A 148 1.61 3.29 9.54
CA THR A 148 0.35 2.99 10.22
C THR A 148 -0.63 2.33 9.24
N PRO A 149 -1.10 1.10 9.50
CA PRO A 149 -2.14 0.48 8.68
C PRO A 149 -3.47 1.23 8.85
N VAL A 150 -4.09 1.62 7.74
CA VAL A 150 -5.35 2.37 7.73
C VAL A 150 -6.53 1.40 7.62
N SER A 151 -6.51 0.50 6.64
CA SER A 151 -7.47 -0.61 6.57
C SER A 151 -7.05 -1.73 7.51
N LYS A 152 -7.98 -2.17 8.35
CA LYS A 152 -7.81 -3.31 9.25
C LYS A 152 -8.60 -4.52 8.71
N PRO A 153 -8.24 -5.76 9.09
CA PRO A 153 -9.01 -6.95 8.72
C PRO A 153 -10.50 -6.84 9.08
N THR A 154 -10.79 -6.24 10.23
CA THR A 154 -12.15 -6.01 10.74
C THR A 154 -12.87 -4.87 10.04
N ARG A 155 -12.14 -3.89 9.51
CA ARG A 155 -12.73 -2.70 8.87
C ARG A 155 -11.85 -2.23 7.72
N ARG A 156 -12.33 -2.50 6.50
CA ARG A 156 -11.73 -2.03 5.25
C ARG A 156 -12.19 -0.62 4.95
N ILE A 157 -11.28 0.25 4.55
CA ILE A 157 -11.56 1.64 4.22
C ILE A 157 -11.34 1.81 2.72
N ILE A 158 -12.42 2.09 2.00
CA ILE A 158 -12.42 2.35 0.55
C ILE A 158 -12.59 3.85 0.35
N MET A 159 -11.83 4.43 -0.58
CA MET A 159 -11.91 5.85 -0.90
C MET A 159 -12.11 6.07 -2.40
N ASP A 160 -13.08 6.93 -2.70
CA ASP A 160 -13.34 7.42 -4.05
C ASP A 160 -12.45 8.62 -4.40
N LEU A 161 -12.44 8.98 -5.68
CA LEU A 161 -11.69 10.11 -6.20
C LEU A 161 -11.94 11.45 -5.50
N PRO A 162 -13.20 11.91 -5.26
CA PRO A 162 -13.44 13.19 -4.60
C PRO A 162 -12.93 13.19 -3.15
N ALA A 163 -13.08 12.06 -2.45
CA ALA A 163 -12.55 11.86 -1.11
C ALA A 163 -11.02 11.94 -1.10
N LEU A 164 -10.36 11.32 -2.09
CA LEU A 164 -8.90 11.32 -2.20
C LEU A 164 -8.34 12.71 -2.49
N ARG A 165 -8.98 13.48 -3.39
CA ARG A 165 -8.63 14.88 -3.64
C ARG A 165 -8.73 15.74 -2.38
N ARG A 166 -9.73 15.47 -1.53
CA ARG A 166 -9.90 16.17 -0.25
C ARG A 166 -8.74 15.85 0.70
N VAL A 167 -8.39 14.58 0.82
CA VAL A 167 -7.29 14.10 1.69
C VAL A 167 -5.93 14.68 1.27
N ILE A 168 -5.63 14.70 -0.03
CA ILE A 168 -4.35 15.28 -0.53
C ILE A 168 -4.26 16.78 -0.26
N ARG A 169 -5.39 17.50 -0.27
CA ARG A 169 -5.45 18.93 0.07
C ARG A 169 -5.41 19.19 1.59
N GLY A 170 -5.16 18.17 2.40
CA GLY A 170 -5.09 18.29 3.87
C GLY A 170 -6.45 18.27 4.58
N SER A 171 -7.54 18.11 3.84
CA SER A 171 -8.90 18.04 4.42
C SER A 171 -9.28 16.60 4.77
N ARG A 172 -9.90 16.40 5.93
CA ARG A 172 -10.34 15.07 6.38
C ARG A 172 -11.45 14.52 5.48
N SER A 173 -11.39 13.22 5.18
CA SER A 173 -12.47 12.51 4.47
C SER A 173 -12.87 11.23 5.20
N GLY A 174 -14.04 11.25 5.83
CA GLY A 174 -14.55 10.13 6.60
C GLY A 174 -13.63 9.78 7.78
N THR A 175 -13.06 8.58 7.76
CA THR A 175 -12.13 8.10 8.81
C THR A 175 -10.68 8.53 8.55
N VAL A 176 -10.31 8.85 7.32
CA VAL A 176 -8.91 9.16 6.95
C VAL A 176 -8.66 10.66 7.07
N ASP A 177 -7.65 11.03 7.85
CA ASP A 177 -7.21 12.41 7.97
C ASP A 177 -6.50 12.89 6.72
N GLY A 178 -6.54 14.19 6.47
CA GLY A 178 -5.80 14.80 5.36
C GLY A 178 -4.29 14.66 5.55
N LEU A 179 -3.56 14.64 4.44
CA LEU A 179 -2.10 14.72 4.43
C LEU A 179 -1.71 16.15 4.82
N ARG A 180 -1.12 16.33 6.01
CA ARG A 180 -0.80 17.67 6.56
C ARG A 180 0.68 17.97 6.54
N SER A 181 1.53 16.96 6.79
CA SER A 181 2.97 17.15 6.83
C SER A 181 3.58 16.84 5.45
N PRO A 182 4.60 17.61 5.02
CA PRO A 182 5.34 17.29 3.82
C PRO A 182 6.06 15.94 4.00
N GLY A 183 6.11 15.12 2.95
CA GLY A 183 6.71 13.78 3.00
C GLY A 183 5.73 12.66 3.37
N GLU A 184 4.55 12.98 3.93
CA GLU A 184 3.54 11.95 4.20
C GLU A 184 3.04 11.29 2.91
N CYS A 185 2.94 9.97 2.97
CA CYS A 185 2.50 9.13 1.86
C CYS A 185 1.34 8.24 2.30
N LEU A 186 0.33 8.12 1.42
CA LEU A 186 -0.80 7.23 1.60
C LEU A 186 -0.84 6.25 0.45
N PHE A 187 -0.77 4.95 0.76
CA PHE A 187 -0.78 3.89 -0.24
C PHE A 187 -2.17 3.29 -0.37
N LEU A 188 -2.64 3.09 -1.60
CA LEU A 188 -3.94 2.51 -1.91
C LEU A 188 -3.75 1.28 -2.80
N SER A 189 -4.56 0.25 -2.58
CA SER A 189 -4.75 -0.86 -3.51
C SER A 189 -5.83 -0.48 -4.51
N THR A 190 -5.47 -0.47 -5.78
CA THR A 190 -6.35 -0.14 -6.90
C THR A 190 -6.34 -1.29 -7.92
N ASP A 191 -7.13 -1.15 -8.98
CA ASP A 191 -7.15 -2.12 -10.10
C ASP A 191 -5.84 -2.13 -10.90
N HIS A 192 -5.07 -1.04 -10.82
CA HIS A 192 -3.77 -0.88 -11.48
C HIS A 192 -2.60 -1.20 -10.55
N GLY A 193 -2.86 -1.90 -9.44
CA GLY A 193 -1.87 -2.23 -8.42
C GLY A 193 -1.86 -1.27 -7.24
N ILE A 194 -0.77 -1.30 -6.47
CA ILE A 194 -0.60 -0.46 -5.29
C ILE A 194 0.08 0.83 -5.70
N LEU A 195 -0.57 1.96 -5.42
CA LEU A 195 -0.15 3.28 -5.85
C LEU A 195 -0.25 4.26 -4.68
N GLU A 196 0.51 5.35 -4.77
CA GLU A 196 0.42 6.45 -3.81
C GLU A 196 -0.79 7.35 -4.14
N ALA A 197 -1.35 8.02 -3.14
CA ALA A 197 -2.58 8.81 -3.26
C ALA A 197 -2.56 9.87 -4.38
N ARG A 198 -1.45 10.59 -4.57
CA ARG A 198 -1.29 11.58 -5.65
C ARG A 198 -1.28 10.91 -7.01
N GLN A 199 -0.61 9.77 -7.15
CA GLN A 199 -0.64 8.96 -8.38
C GLN A 199 -2.06 8.44 -8.69
N CYS A 200 -2.82 8.04 -7.67
CA CYS A 200 -4.22 7.63 -7.82
C CYS A 200 -5.11 8.78 -8.32
N VAL A 201 -4.90 10.00 -7.81
CA VAL A 201 -5.65 11.18 -8.26
C VAL A 201 -5.29 11.56 -9.69
N GLU A 202 -4.01 11.49 -10.06
CA GLU A 202 -3.54 11.71 -11.42
C GLU A 202 -4.20 10.74 -12.40
N LYS A 203 -4.24 9.44 -12.04
CA LYS A 203 -4.86 8.39 -12.84
C LYS A 203 -6.38 8.34 -12.74
N LYS A 204 -7.00 9.22 -11.94
CA LYS A 204 -8.45 9.26 -11.73
C LYS A 204 -9.01 7.90 -11.25
N ILE A 205 -8.36 7.28 -10.28
CA ILE A 205 -8.79 6.00 -9.69
C ILE A 205 -8.93 6.09 -8.16
N GLY A 206 -9.92 5.37 -7.63
CA GLY A 206 -10.09 5.14 -6.20
C GLY A 206 -9.51 3.78 -5.78
N GLY A 207 -9.68 3.42 -4.51
CA GLY A 207 -9.25 2.11 -4.04
C GLY A 207 -9.33 1.92 -2.53
N VAL A 208 -8.84 0.76 -2.08
CA VAL A 208 -8.74 0.42 -0.66
C VAL A 208 -7.50 1.10 -0.08
N VAL A 209 -7.65 1.88 0.98
CA VAL A 209 -6.54 2.55 1.64
C VAL A 209 -5.77 1.57 2.51
N LEU A 210 -4.50 1.32 2.20
CA LEU A 210 -3.69 0.29 2.84
C LEU A 210 -3.03 0.81 4.11
N CYS A 211 -2.05 1.70 3.95
CA CYS A 211 -1.26 2.25 5.04
C CYS A 211 -0.85 3.69 4.75
N ARG A 212 -0.60 4.42 5.83
CA ARG A 212 -0.01 5.76 5.86
C ARG A 212 1.44 5.64 6.32
N VAL A 213 2.33 6.39 5.70
CA VAL A 213 3.71 6.59 6.14
C VAL A 213 3.86 8.06 6.50
N GLU A 214 4.29 8.29 7.74
CA GLU A 214 4.51 9.61 8.36
C GLU A 214 6.00 9.83 8.64
#